data_AF-A0AA49INQ1-F1
#
_entry.id   AF-A0AA49INQ1-F1
#
_cell.length_a   1.000
_cell.length_b   1.000
_cell.length_c   1.000
_cell.angle_alpha   90.00
_cell.angle_beta   90.00
_cell.angle_gamma   90.00
#
_symmetry.space_group_name_H-M   'P 1'
#
loop_
_entity.id
_entity.type
_entity.pdbx_description
1 polymer ?
#
loop_
_entity_poly.entity_id
_entity_poly.type
_entity_poly.pdbx_seq_one_letter_code
_entity_poly.pdbx_strand_id
1 'polypeptide(L)'
;MTISEYELRLKAYRLKRLDEQEFIYQQAWANWQVQSTKQQGKKQVPVYSTFKKFFDKEKFENDILGIDSPNNTFKKDNKLIDLMKKANN
;
A
#
# COMPACT_ATOMS: atom_id res chain seq x y z
N MET A 1 21.89 20.89 9.37
CA MET A 1 20.96 19.83 8.98
C MET A 1 21.52 18.53 9.50
N THR A 2 20.82 17.86 10.39
CA THR A 2 21.24 16.54 10.90
C THR A 2 20.78 15.43 9.94
N ILE A 3 21.38 14.24 10.06
CA ILE A 3 20.96 13.06 9.28
C ILE A 3 19.48 12.74 9.57
N SER A 4 19.04 12.85 10.83
CA SER A 4 17.64 12.64 11.22
C SER A 4 16.67 13.65 10.62
N GLU A 5 17.03 14.93 10.57
CA GLU A 5 16.22 15.98 9.91
C GLU A 5 16.09 15.72 8.40
N TYR A 6 17.18 15.28 7.76
CA TYR A 6 17.19 14.92 6.35
C TYR A 6 16.26 13.73 6.07
N GLU A 7 16.39 12.65 6.85
CA GLU A 7 15.55 11.46 6.71
C GLU A 7 14.06 11.76 6.91
N LEU A 8 13.73 12.60 7.89
CA LEU A 8 12.34 13.03 8.12
C LEU A 8 11.79 13.80 6.91
N ARG A 9 12.56 14.76 6.37
CA ARG A 9 12.18 15.52 5.18
C ARG A 9 12.05 14.63 3.94
N LEU A 10 12.93 13.64 3.79
CA LEU A 10 12.89 12.67 2.70
C LEU A 10 11.63 11.80 2.77
N LYS A 11 11.25 11.31 3.96
CA LYS A 11 9.99 10.58 4.16
C LYS A 11 8.78 11.44 3.83
N ALA A 12 8.72 12.66 4.34
CA ALA A 12 7.64 13.61 4.03
C ALA A 12 7.53 13.89 2.52
N TYR A 13 8.67 14.06 1.84
CA TYR A 13 8.70 14.25 0.40
C TYR A 13 8.18 13.03 -0.38
N ARG A 14 8.54 11.81 0.05
CA ARG A 14 8.03 10.57 -0.55
C ARG A 14 6.52 10.43 -0.38
N LEU A 15 5.99 10.75 0.81
CA LEU A 15 4.54 10.74 1.06
C LEU A 15 3.81 11.75 0.17
N LYS A 16 4.33 12.99 0.08
CA LYS A 16 3.75 14.00 -0.82
C LYS A 16 3.73 13.52 -2.28
N ARG A 17 4.82 12.89 -2.75
CA ARG A 17 4.86 12.33 -4.11
C ARG A 17 3.87 11.19 -4.31
N LEU A 18 3.60 10.40 -3.28
CA LEU A 18 2.59 9.34 -3.35
C LEU A 18 1.19 9.93 -3.54
N ASP A 19 0.87 11.05 -2.88
CA ASP A 19 -0.40 11.77 -3.09
C ASP A 19 -0.52 12.27 -4.54
N GLU A 20 0.56 12.82 -5.11
CA GLU A 20 0.61 13.26 -6.51
C GLU A 20 0.41 12.07 -7.47
N GLN A 21 1.00 10.92 -7.17
CA GLN A 21 0.81 9.68 -7.93
C GLN A 21 -0.63 9.18 -7.84
N GLU A 22 -1.23 9.18 -6.65
CA GLU A 22 -2.62 8.77 -6.47
C GLU A 22 -3.56 9.56 -7.39
N PHE A 23 -3.37 10.88 -7.49
CA PHE A 23 -4.16 11.71 -8.38
C PHE A 23 -4.03 11.28 -9.86
N ILE A 24 -2.80 11.00 -10.31
CA ILE A 24 -2.54 10.50 -11.67
C ILE A 24 -3.22 9.13 -11.88
N TYR A 25 -3.15 8.24 -10.90
CA TYR A 25 -3.82 6.94 -10.96
C TYR A 25 -5.34 7.08 -10.98
N GLN A 26 -5.92 8.04 -10.25
CA GLN A 26 -7.36 8.32 -10.31
C GLN A 26 -7.79 8.78 -11.70
N GLN A 27 -7.01 9.65 -12.35
CA GLN A 27 -7.25 10.05 -13.74
C GLN A 27 -7.13 8.85 -14.70
N ALA A 28 -6.08 8.04 -14.54
CA ALA A 28 -5.92 6.82 -15.31
C ALA A 28 -7.08 5.85 -15.10
N TRP A 29 -7.57 5.69 -13.87
CA TRP A 29 -8.72 4.85 -13.52
C TRP A 29 -10.00 5.31 -14.19
N ALA A 30 -10.27 6.62 -14.18
CA ALA A 30 -11.42 7.20 -14.86
C ALA A 30 -11.40 6.92 -16.37
N ASN A 31 -10.23 7.08 -17.00
CA ASN A 31 -10.03 6.76 -18.42
C ASN A 31 -10.13 5.24 -18.69
N TRP A 32 -9.62 4.43 -17.78
CA TRP A 32 -9.54 2.98 -17.89
C TRP A 32 -10.89 2.28 -17.71
N GLN A 33 -11.77 2.79 -16.84
CA GLN A 33 -13.13 2.28 -16.65
C GLN A 33 -13.94 2.23 -17.97
N VAL A 34 -13.62 3.09 -18.92
CA VAL A 34 -14.28 3.16 -20.23
C VAL A 34 -13.78 2.06 -21.19
N GLN A 35 -12.58 1.53 -20.98
CA GLN A 35 -11.86 0.75 -22.02
C GLN A 35 -11.63 -0.73 -21.66
N SER A 36 -11.50 -1.09 -20.38
CA SER A 36 -11.00 -2.41 -19.98
C SER A 36 -12.05 -3.29 -19.33
N THR A 37 -12.84 -3.95 -20.17
CA THR A 37 -13.68 -5.09 -19.78
C THR A 37 -13.01 -6.39 -20.19
N LYS A 38 -12.96 -7.38 -19.28
CA LYS A 38 -12.65 -8.77 -19.60
C LYS A 38 -13.93 -9.57 -19.78
N GLN A 39 -13.86 -10.60 -20.61
CA GLN A 39 -14.96 -11.54 -20.76
C GLN A 39 -14.92 -12.55 -19.60
N GLN A 40 -15.98 -12.59 -18.80
CA GLN A 40 -16.18 -13.57 -17.74
C GLN A 40 -17.43 -14.38 -18.07
N GLY A 41 -17.22 -15.52 -18.75
CA GLY A 41 -18.31 -16.33 -19.29
C GLY A 41 -19.09 -15.58 -20.38
N LYS A 42 -20.39 -15.38 -20.16
CA LYS A 42 -21.29 -14.65 -21.09
C LYS A 42 -21.36 -13.14 -20.83
N LYS A 43 -20.67 -12.61 -19.81
CA LYS A 43 -20.72 -11.20 -19.42
C LYS A 43 -19.36 -10.53 -19.59
N GLN A 44 -19.36 -9.25 -19.94
CA GLN A 44 -18.17 -8.39 -19.83
C GLN A 44 -18.13 -7.77 -18.44
N VAL A 45 -17.00 -7.90 -17.76
CA VAL A 45 -16.77 -7.38 -16.40
C VAL A 45 -15.51 -6.54 -16.43
N PRO A 46 -15.44 -5.40 -15.71
CA PRO A 46 -14.20 -4.66 -15.55
C PRO A 46 -13.07 -5.56 -15.01
N VAL A 47 -11.86 -5.46 -15.58
CA VAL A 47 -10.69 -6.27 -15.17
C VAL A 47 -10.35 -6.07 -13.69
N TYR A 48 -10.30 -4.82 -13.23
CA TYR A 48 -10.31 -4.37 -11.85
C TYR A 48 -11.72 -3.94 -11.46
N SER A 49 -12.20 -4.40 -10.32
CA SER A 49 -13.54 -4.08 -9.81
C SER A 49 -13.59 -2.78 -9.01
N THR A 50 -12.46 -2.37 -8.43
CA THR A 50 -12.36 -1.23 -7.54
C THR A 50 -11.02 -0.53 -7.75
N PHE A 51 -10.98 0.77 -7.45
CA PHE A 51 -9.75 1.55 -7.54
C PHE A 51 -8.63 0.96 -6.66
N LYS A 52 -8.94 0.48 -5.45
CA LYS A 52 -7.97 -0.18 -4.56
C LYS A 52 -7.26 -1.38 -5.21
N LYS A 53 -7.93 -2.12 -6.10
CA LYS A 53 -7.31 -3.23 -6.84
C LYS A 53 -6.41 -2.77 -7.97
N PHE A 54 -6.63 -1.57 -8.48
CA PHE A 54 -5.82 -0.93 -9.52
C PHE A 54 -4.61 -0.19 -8.91
N PHE A 55 -4.83 0.51 -7.80
CA PHE A 55 -3.81 1.25 -7.07
C PHE A 55 -4.09 1.15 -5.56
N ASP A 56 -3.16 0.53 -4.83
CA ASP A 56 -3.26 0.33 -3.38
C ASP A 56 -2.33 1.30 -2.65
N LYS A 57 -2.83 2.50 -2.34
CA LYS A 57 -2.07 3.56 -1.67
C LYS A 57 -1.50 3.12 -0.31
N GLU A 58 -2.31 2.41 0.47
CA GLU A 58 -1.99 1.96 1.83
C GLU A 58 -0.71 1.11 1.84
N LYS A 59 -0.55 0.24 0.83
CA LYS A 59 0.65 -0.56 0.65
C LYS A 59 1.91 0.29 0.41
N PHE A 60 1.81 1.36 -0.38
CA PHE A 60 2.93 2.25 -0.65
C PHE A 60 3.26 3.15 0.56
N GLU A 61 2.24 3.61 1.29
CA GLU A 61 2.44 4.35 2.54
C GLU A 61 3.19 3.50 3.57
N ASN A 62 2.77 2.24 3.74
CA ASN A 62 3.42 1.32 4.67
C ASN A 62 4.87 1.02 4.28
N ASP A 63 5.20 0.98 2.99
CA ASP A 63 6.57 0.81 2.50
C ASP A 63 7.42 2.06 2.81
N ILE A 64 6.89 3.26 2.56
CA ILE A 64 7.58 4.53 2.86
C ILE A 64 7.82 4.70 4.36
N LEU A 65 6.85 4.31 5.19
CA LEU A 65 6.94 4.34 6.64
C LEU A 65 7.79 3.19 7.21
N GLY A 66 8.11 2.18 6.39
CA GLY A 66 8.88 1.00 6.79
C GLY A 66 8.11 0.02 7.68
N ILE A 67 6.78 0.11 7.71
CA ILE A 67 5.90 -0.75 8.51
C ILE A 67 5.91 -2.19 7.95
N ASP A 68 5.96 -2.32 6.63
CA ASP A 68 5.96 -3.59 5.89
C ASP A 68 7.36 -4.15 5.56
N SER A 69 8.42 -3.48 6.04
CA SER A 69 9.80 -3.94 5.83
C SER A 69 10.01 -5.34 6.43
N PRO A 70 10.72 -6.28 5.77
CA PRO A 70 10.90 -7.65 6.27
C PRO A 70 11.61 -7.76 7.63
N ASN A 71 12.23 -6.67 8.11
CA ASN A 71 12.77 -6.55 9.47
C ASN A 71 11.69 -6.36 10.56
N ASN A 72 10.42 -6.18 10.17
CA ASN A 72 9.25 -6.09 11.06
C ASN A 72 8.45 -7.41 11.09
N THR A 73 9.12 -8.52 10.78
CA THR A 73 8.57 -9.90 10.82
C THR A 73 8.09 -10.34 12.20
N PHE A 74 8.47 -9.61 13.26
CA PHE A 74 7.95 -9.82 14.62
C PHE A 74 6.41 -9.73 14.73
N LYS A 75 5.73 -9.05 13.80
CA LYS A 75 4.27 -8.91 13.85
C LYS A 75 3.48 -10.05 13.18
N LYS A 76 4.11 -10.93 12.40
CA LYS A 76 3.37 -11.96 11.63
C LYS A 76 3.32 -13.34 12.27
N ASP A 77 4.19 -13.63 13.24
CA ASP A 77 4.20 -14.92 13.92
C ASP A 77 3.28 -14.92 15.14
N ASN A 78 1.99 -15.20 14.89
CA ASN A 78 0.98 -15.34 15.94
C ASN A 78 1.42 -16.32 17.05
N LYS A 79 2.20 -17.35 16.71
CA LYS A 79 2.76 -18.32 17.67
C LYS A 79 3.77 -17.68 18.63
N LEU A 80 4.61 -16.77 18.14
CA LEU A 80 5.60 -16.06 18.98
C LEU A 80 4.89 -15.09 19.94
N ILE A 81 3.88 -14.37 19.45
CA ILE A 81 3.06 -13.46 20.27
C ILE A 81 2.38 -14.23 21.41
N ASP A 82 1.86 -15.42 21.13
CA ASP A 82 1.17 -16.25 22.13
C ASP A 82 2.12 -16.79 23.21
N LEU A 83 3.34 -17.17 22.82
CA LEU A 83 4.39 -17.60 23.75
C LEU A 83 4.84 -16.45 24.67
N MET A 84 4.97 -15.23 24.14
CA MET A 84 5.34 -14.05 24.94
C MET A 84 4.25 -13.70 25.96
N LYS A 85 2.97 -13.77 25.57
CA LYS A 85 1.85 -13.55 26.50
C LYS A 85 1.82 -14.59 27.62
N LYS A 86 2.10 -15.85 27.30
CA LYS A 86 2.11 -16.96 28.26
C LYS A 86 3.29 -16.91 29.23
N ALA A 87 4.43 -16.37 28.81
CA ALA A 87 5.61 -16.22 29.66
C ALA A 87 5.52 -15.03 30.64
N ASN A 88 4.61 -14.09 30.41
CA ASN A 88 4.44 -12.87 31.21
C ASN A 88 3.27 -12.95 32.20
N ASN A 89 2.70 -14.16 32.37
CA ASN A 89 1.54 -14.48 33.20
C ASN A 89 1.92 -15.65 34.11
#